data_AF-A0A7C7I057-F1
#
_entry.id   AF-A0A7C7I057-F1
#
_cell.length_a   1.000
_cell.length_b   1.000
_cell.length_c   1.000
_cell.angle_alpha   90.00
_cell.angle_beta   90.00
_cell.angle_gamma   90.00
#
_symmetry.space_group_name_H-M   'P 1'
#
loop_
_entity.id
_entity.type
_entity.pdbx_description
1 polymer ?
#
loop_
_entity_poly.entity_id
_entity_poly.type
_entity_poly.pdbx_seq_one_letter_code
_entity_poly.pdbx_strand_id
1 'polypeptide(L)'
;MVHPPIPQFCKIAMTTTAPVNTSSKTSVVPLQTLLEQYAITHPEIESDKDLDIDLDLIERAYHFSEFHHSDQIRMSGEPYMVHCTQVVLTLIGLQLDAVTVAAGLLHDVVEDIEPVTIDQLAREFGDDVAGLVDGVTKITSLSFQNRED
;
A
#
# COMPACT_ATOMS: atom_id res chain seq x y z
N MET A 1 22.88 12.69 12.11
CA MET A 1 22.47 11.53 11.30
C MET A 1 21.50 12.07 10.27
N VAL A 2 21.92 12.17 9.01
CA VAL A 2 21.16 12.78 7.93
C VAL A 2 20.48 11.66 7.14
N HIS A 3 19.16 11.56 7.22
CA HIS A 3 18.39 10.68 6.35
C HIS A 3 18.44 11.24 4.92
N PRO A 4 18.63 10.39 3.88
CA PRO A 4 18.56 10.86 2.50
C PRO A 4 17.12 11.26 2.16
N PRO A 5 16.91 12.36 1.41
CA PRO A 5 15.58 12.72 0.91
C PRO A 5 15.09 11.64 -0.05
N ILE A 6 13.79 11.35 0.02
CA ILE A 6 13.10 10.47 -0.92
C ILE A 6 13.28 11.04 -2.32
N PRO A 7 13.83 10.28 -3.27
CA PRO A 7 14.04 10.75 -4.62
C PRO A 7 12.68 11.06 -5.26
N GLN A 8 12.48 12.34 -5.64
CA GLN A 8 11.36 12.74 -6.48
C GLN A 8 11.51 12.05 -7.83
N PHE A 9 10.81 10.93 -8.03
CA PHE A 9 10.84 10.24 -9.31
C PHE A 9 9.88 10.90 -10.30
N CYS A 10 10.53 11.36 -11.37
CA CYS A 10 10.02 12.08 -12.50
C CYS A 10 8.99 11.26 -13.28
N LYS A 11 7.89 11.92 -13.69
CA LYS A 11 6.84 11.46 -14.60
C LYS A 11 7.38 10.53 -15.70
N ILE A 12 6.94 9.28 -15.72
CA ILE A 12 7.16 8.36 -16.85
C ILE A 12 5.85 8.15 -17.57
N ALA A 13 5.87 8.48 -18.86
CA ALA A 13 4.76 8.47 -19.77
C ALA A 13 4.24 7.05 -20.08
N MET A 14 2.94 7.01 -20.39
CA MET A 14 2.17 5.95 -21.02
C MET A 14 2.96 5.08 -22.03
N THR A 15 2.96 3.75 -21.84
CA THR A 15 3.00 2.77 -22.95
C THR A 15 2.33 1.45 -22.59
N THR A 16 1.27 1.13 -23.36
CA THR A 16 0.88 -0.17 -23.94
C THR A 16 0.72 -1.45 -23.08
N THR A 17 -0.47 -2.03 -23.23
CA THR A 17 -1.00 -3.31 -22.74
C THR A 17 -0.13 -4.54 -23.03
N ALA A 18 -0.10 -5.49 -22.08
CA ALA A 18 0.17 -6.91 -22.31
C ALA A 18 -0.80 -7.78 -21.46
N PRO A 19 -1.33 -8.90 -21.96
CA PRO A 19 -2.30 -9.71 -21.22
C PRO A 19 -1.63 -10.44 -20.04
N VAL A 20 -2.15 -10.23 -18.83
CA VAL A 20 -1.68 -10.94 -17.63
C VAL A 20 -2.13 -12.40 -17.69
N ASN A 21 -1.16 -13.27 -18.01
CA ASN A 21 -1.34 -14.72 -18.00
C ASN A 21 -1.55 -15.20 -16.56
N THR A 22 -2.78 -15.57 -16.24
CA THR A 22 -3.20 -16.15 -14.96
C THR A 22 -2.74 -17.61 -14.89
N SER A 23 -1.53 -17.86 -14.42
CA SER A 23 -1.13 -19.18 -13.91
C SER A 23 0.21 -19.10 -13.18
N SER A 24 0.14 -19.04 -11.85
CA SER A 24 0.95 -19.80 -10.87
C SER A 24 0.93 -19.08 -9.52
N LYS A 25 0.65 -19.84 -8.46
CA LYS A 25 0.63 -19.41 -7.06
C LYS A 25 1.93 -18.65 -6.70
N THR A 26 1.82 -17.64 -5.83
CA THR A 26 2.96 -16.92 -5.22
C THR A 26 3.70 -15.96 -6.16
N SER A 27 3.05 -14.85 -6.53
CA SER A 27 3.75 -13.72 -7.14
C SER A 27 3.18 -12.43 -6.56
N VAL A 28 4.06 -11.51 -6.16
CA VAL A 28 3.67 -10.15 -5.78
C VAL A 28 2.77 -9.59 -6.87
N VAL A 29 1.64 -9.00 -6.48
CA VAL A 29 0.69 -8.43 -7.44
C VAL A 29 1.36 -7.22 -8.07
N PRO A 30 1.50 -7.15 -9.42
CA PRO A 30 2.12 -6.01 -10.08
C PRO A 30 1.34 -4.72 -9.79
N LEU A 31 2.06 -3.62 -9.59
CA LEU A 31 1.46 -2.29 -9.37
C LEU A 31 0.40 -1.95 -10.42
N GLN A 32 0.69 -2.16 -11.72
CA GLN A 32 -0.29 -1.90 -12.78
C GLN A 32 -1.61 -2.63 -12.54
N THR A 33 -1.57 -3.89 -12.09
CA THR A 33 -2.78 -4.68 -11.83
C THR A 33 -3.60 -4.08 -10.68
N LEU A 34 -2.95 -3.53 -9.65
CA LEU A 34 -3.65 -2.86 -8.55
C LEU A 34 -4.31 -1.56 -9.01
N LEU A 35 -3.59 -0.74 -9.77
CA LEU A 35 -4.10 0.54 -10.28
C LEU A 35 -5.26 0.31 -11.26
N GLU A 36 -5.12 -0.64 -12.18
CA GLU A 36 -6.20 -1.03 -13.10
C GLU A 36 -7.42 -1.55 -12.34
N GLN A 37 -7.23 -2.41 -11.33
CA GLN A 37 -8.32 -2.94 -10.53
C GLN A 37 -9.04 -1.83 -9.74
N TYR A 38 -8.30 -0.89 -9.16
CA TYR A 38 -8.88 0.27 -8.46
C TYR A 38 -9.74 1.11 -9.41
N ALA A 39 -9.23 1.43 -10.59
CA ALA A 39 -9.95 2.22 -11.59
C ALA A 39 -11.22 1.50 -12.11
N ILE A 40 -11.19 0.18 -12.27
CA ILE A 40 -12.37 -0.60 -12.68
C ILE A 40 -13.45 -0.62 -11.60
N THR A 41 -13.02 -0.66 -10.33
CA THR A 41 -13.94 -0.82 -9.19
C THR A 41 -14.58 0.50 -8.73
N HIS A 42 -14.04 1.65 -9.14
CA HIS A 42 -14.58 2.98 -8.82
C HIS A 42 -15.02 3.76 -10.08
N PRO A 43 -15.99 3.26 -10.87
CA PRO A 43 -16.48 3.93 -12.07
C PRO A 43 -17.23 5.25 -11.78
N GLU A 44 -17.59 5.52 -10.52
CA GLU A 44 -18.28 6.75 -10.08
C GLU A 44 -17.38 7.98 -10.00
N ILE A 45 -16.05 7.82 -10.12
CA ILE A 45 -15.13 8.95 -10.14
C ILE A 45 -15.27 9.66 -11.50
N GLU A 46 -16.16 10.66 -11.56
CA GLU A 46 -16.48 11.39 -12.79
C GLU A 46 -15.33 12.30 -13.28
N SER A 47 -14.41 12.64 -12.38
CA SER A 47 -13.28 13.52 -12.63
C SER A 47 -12.00 12.72 -12.86
N ASP A 48 -11.48 12.78 -14.09
CA ASP A 48 -10.16 12.22 -14.45
C ASP A 48 -9.03 12.70 -13.52
N LYS A 49 -9.15 13.93 -12.99
CA LYS A 49 -8.19 14.50 -12.03
C LYS A 49 -8.23 13.85 -10.66
N ASP A 50 -9.41 13.52 -10.16
CA ASP A 50 -9.55 12.93 -8.83
C ASP A 50 -9.08 11.47 -8.87
N LEU A 51 -9.34 10.76 -9.98
CA LEU A 51 -8.78 9.43 -10.22
C LEU A 51 -7.25 9.46 -10.30
N ASP A 52 -6.64 10.42 -11.00
CA ASP A 52 -5.17 10.54 -11.08
C ASP A 52 -4.54 10.77 -9.70
N ILE A 53 -5.18 11.57 -8.84
CA ILE A 53 -4.72 11.81 -7.45
C ILE A 53 -4.78 10.51 -6.63
N ASP A 54 -5.87 9.76 -6.74
CA ASP A 54 -6.05 8.49 -6.05
C ASP A 54 -5.02 7.45 -6.50
N LEU A 55 -4.78 7.34 -7.81
CA LEU A 55 -3.81 6.42 -8.37
C LEU A 55 -2.37 6.78 -7.97
N ASP A 56 -2.01 8.07 -7.97
CA ASP A 56 -0.70 8.56 -7.48
C ASP A 56 -0.50 8.21 -6.00
N LEU A 57 -1.54 8.38 -5.17
CA LEU A 57 -1.47 8.04 -3.76
C LEU A 57 -1.18 6.55 -3.54
N ILE A 58 -1.88 5.68 -4.27
CA ILE A 58 -1.72 4.22 -4.19
C ILE A 58 -0.34 3.81 -4.72
N GLU A 59 0.11 4.39 -5.83
CA GLU A 59 1.43 4.12 -6.43
C GLU A 59 2.57 4.48 -5.45
N ARG A 60 2.52 5.67 -4.86
CA ARG A 60 3.52 6.09 -3.86
C ARG A 60 3.53 5.16 -2.64
N ALA A 61 2.35 4.78 -2.14
CA ALA A 61 2.24 3.90 -0.98
C ALA A 61 2.80 2.50 -1.30
N TYR A 62 2.54 1.99 -2.51
CA TYR A 62 3.06 0.71 -2.98
C TYR A 62 4.58 0.72 -3.00
N HIS A 63 5.19 1.73 -3.63
CA HIS A 63 6.65 1.84 -3.71
C HIS A 63 7.30 2.04 -2.35
N PHE A 64 6.66 2.80 -1.46
CA PHE A 64 7.14 2.98 -0.09
C PHE A 64 7.16 1.64 0.67
N SER A 65 6.09 0.86 0.57
CA SER A 65 6.02 -0.48 1.17
C SER A 65 7.06 -1.43 0.55
N GLU A 66 7.14 -1.48 -0.78
CA GLU A 66 8.10 -2.32 -1.50
C GLU A 66 9.55 -2.00 -1.12
N PHE A 67 9.88 -0.72 -0.98
CA PHE A 67 11.22 -0.28 -0.59
C PHE A 67 11.60 -0.71 0.83
N HIS A 68 10.67 -0.62 1.79
CA HIS A 68 10.98 -0.96 3.19
C HIS A 68 10.92 -2.48 3.45
N HIS A 69 10.12 -3.23 2.68
CA HIS A 69 10.02 -4.68 2.79
C HIS A 69 10.87 -5.44 1.75
N SER A 70 11.73 -4.76 0.99
CA SER A 70 12.52 -5.36 -0.11
C SER A 70 13.39 -6.53 0.33
N ASP A 71 13.92 -6.47 1.55
CA ASP A 71 14.81 -7.48 2.12
C ASP A 71 14.09 -8.43 3.11
N GLN A 72 12.77 -8.30 3.26
CA GLN A 72 11.98 -9.11 4.18
C GLN A 72 11.34 -10.33 3.50
N ILE A 73 11.62 -11.49 4.08
CA ILE A 73 11.06 -12.78 3.67
C ILE A 73 10.25 -13.34 4.84
N ARG A 74 8.99 -13.70 4.61
CA ARG A 74 8.16 -14.36 5.63
C ARG A 74 8.70 -15.75 5.95
N MET A 75 8.29 -16.31 7.10
CA MET A 75 8.63 -17.69 7.48
C MET A 75 8.23 -18.75 6.42
N SER A 76 7.24 -18.42 5.58
CA SER A 76 6.79 -19.22 4.45
C SER A 76 7.76 -19.25 3.25
N GLY A 77 8.77 -18.36 3.24
CA GLY A 77 9.70 -18.16 2.11
C GLY A 77 9.23 -17.14 1.06
N GLU A 78 8.08 -16.50 1.28
CA GLU A 78 7.49 -15.52 0.35
C GLU A 78 7.94 -14.09 0.69
N PRO A 79 8.06 -13.18 -0.30
CA PRO A 79 8.27 -11.77 -0.05
C PRO A 79 7.15 -11.18 0.80
N TYR A 80 7.47 -10.32 1.76
CA TYR A 80 6.47 -9.71 2.64
C TYR A 80 5.38 -8.95 1.86
N MET A 81 5.77 -8.32 0.74
CA MET A 81 4.88 -7.58 -0.17
C MET A 81 3.69 -8.40 -0.71
N VAL A 82 3.78 -9.73 -0.74
CA VAL A 82 2.65 -10.59 -1.13
C VAL A 82 1.47 -10.42 -0.16
N HIS A 83 1.74 -10.25 1.14
CA HIS A 83 0.70 -10.03 2.13
C HIS A 83 0.01 -8.68 1.93
N CYS A 84 0.78 -7.60 1.87
CA CYS A 84 0.26 -6.23 1.71
C CYS A 84 -0.63 -6.12 0.46
N THR A 85 -0.16 -6.68 -0.66
CA THR A 85 -0.92 -6.64 -1.94
C THR A 85 -2.21 -7.45 -1.91
N GLN A 86 -2.28 -8.56 -1.17
CA GLN A 86 -3.52 -9.33 -0.99
C GLN A 86 -4.55 -8.61 -0.12
N VAL A 87 -4.11 -7.97 0.96
CA VAL A 87 -4.98 -7.13 1.79
C VAL A 87 -5.59 -6.03 0.94
N VAL A 88 -4.77 -5.36 0.14
CA VAL A 88 -5.18 -4.27 -0.75
C VAL A 88 -6.17 -4.72 -1.81
N LEU A 89 -5.95 -5.86 -2.47
CA LEU A 89 -6.93 -6.42 -3.40
C LEU A 89 -8.30 -6.64 -2.75
N THR A 90 -8.32 -7.03 -1.48
CA THR A 90 -9.56 -7.20 -0.72
C THR A 90 -10.22 -5.83 -0.48
N LEU A 91 -9.45 -4.82 -0.06
CA LEU A 91 -9.96 -3.46 0.15
C LEU A 91 -10.52 -2.85 -1.14
N ILE A 92 -9.83 -3.04 -2.27
CA ILE A 92 -10.32 -2.62 -3.58
C ILE A 92 -11.60 -3.35 -3.93
N GLY A 93 -11.68 -4.67 -3.71
CA GLY A 93 -12.90 -5.47 -3.94
C GLY A 93 -14.10 -5.04 -3.08
N LEU A 94 -13.86 -4.35 -1.96
CA LEU A 94 -14.89 -3.74 -1.12
C LEU A 94 -15.26 -2.30 -1.54
N GLN A 95 -14.68 -1.79 -2.63
CA GLN A 95 -14.88 -0.43 -3.14
C GLN A 95 -14.52 0.64 -2.09
N LEU A 96 -13.42 0.43 -1.37
CA LEU A 96 -12.91 1.40 -0.41
C LEU A 96 -12.02 2.42 -1.12
N ASP A 97 -12.04 3.63 -0.57
CA ASP A 97 -11.34 4.81 -1.10
C ASP A 97 -9.81 4.64 -1.10
N ALA A 98 -9.13 5.47 -1.90
CA ALA A 98 -7.67 5.43 -2.05
C ALA A 98 -6.91 5.65 -0.75
N VAL A 99 -7.45 6.44 0.20
CA VAL A 99 -6.82 6.68 1.51
C VAL A 99 -6.81 5.37 2.31
N THR A 100 -7.93 4.66 2.32
CA THR A 100 -8.04 3.35 2.96
C THR A 100 -7.13 2.30 2.29
N VAL A 101 -7.07 2.30 0.96
CA VAL A 101 -6.18 1.40 0.20
C VAL A 101 -4.71 1.69 0.50
N ALA A 102 -4.31 2.96 0.50
CA ALA A 102 -2.95 3.39 0.84
C ALA A 102 -2.59 3.05 2.28
N ALA A 103 -3.51 3.26 3.24
CA ALA A 103 -3.31 2.85 4.62
C ALA A 103 -3.10 1.33 4.74
N GLY A 104 -3.84 0.52 3.97
CA GLY A 104 -3.65 -0.92 3.90
C GLY A 104 -2.27 -1.35 3.36
N LEU A 105 -1.67 -0.59 2.44
CA LEU A 105 -0.29 -0.83 1.99
C LEU A 105 0.75 -0.49 3.06
N LEU A 106 0.49 0.55 3.87
CA LEU A 106 1.46 1.13 4.79
C LEU A 106 1.37 0.58 6.23
N HIS A 107 0.28 -0.10 6.59
CA HIS A 107 0.04 -0.50 7.98
C HIS A 107 1.14 -1.38 8.55
N ASP A 108 1.59 -2.38 7.80
CA ASP A 108 2.68 -3.28 8.20
C ASP A 108 4.05 -2.57 8.19
N VAL A 109 4.23 -1.55 7.34
CA VAL A 109 5.50 -0.80 7.28
C VAL A 109 5.78 -0.11 8.61
N VAL A 110 4.75 0.49 9.22
CA VAL A 110 4.88 1.14 10.53
C VAL A 110 5.01 0.14 11.67
N GLU A 111 4.37 -1.04 11.55
CA GLU A 111 4.40 -2.08 12.58
C GLU A 111 5.75 -2.84 12.60
N ASP A 112 6.31 -3.15 11.43
CA ASP A 112 7.46 -4.06 11.30
C ASP A 112 8.81 -3.36 11.07
N ILE A 113 8.83 -2.06 10.71
CA ILE A 113 10.05 -1.35 10.31
C ILE A 113 10.39 -0.19 11.28
N GLU A 114 11.28 -0.43 12.24
CA GLU A 114 11.89 0.61 13.07
C GLU A 114 12.98 1.35 12.24
N PRO A 115 12.63 2.37 11.43
CA PRO A 115 12.44 3.72 11.98
C PRO A 115 11.25 4.49 11.41
N VAL A 116 10.31 3.82 10.71
CA VAL A 116 9.17 4.50 10.10
C VAL A 116 8.19 4.93 11.20
N THR A 117 7.75 6.18 11.16
CA THR A 117 6.86 6.75 12.18
C THR A 117 5.58 7.30 11.57
N ILE A 118 4.51 7.36 12.35
CA ILE A 118 3.25 7.99 11.94
C ILE A 118 3.45 9.45 11.48
N ASP A 119 4.37 10.19 12.12
CA ASP A 119 4.72 11.56 11.72
C ASP A 119 5.36 11.63 10.34
N GLN A 120 6.17 10.62 9.97
CA GLN A 120 6.69 10.50 8.61
C GLN A 120 5.57 10.23 7.61
N LEU A 121 4.64 9.32 7.93
CA LEU A 121 3.48 9.05 7.07
C LEU A 121 2.62 10.31 6.87
N ALA A 122 2.39 11.09 7.92
CA ALA A 122 1.62 12.32 7.84
C ALA A 122 2.26 13.34 6.87
N ARG A 123 3.59 13.42 6.86
CA ARG A 123 4.33 14.31 5.94
C ARG A 123 4.32 13.84 4.49
N GLU A 124 4.29 12.54 4.25
CA GLU A 124 4.41 11.95 2.90
C GLU A 124 3.07 11.63 2.24
N PHE A 125 2.07 11.26 3.02
CA PHE A 125 0.77 10.77 2.56
C PHE A 125 -0.41 11.59 3.10
N GLY A 126 -0.18 12.47 4.07
CA GLY A 126 -1.20 13.30 4.69
C GLY A 126 -1.73 12.73 6.00
N ASP A 127 -2.40 13.59 6.77
CA ASP A 127 -2.92 13.26 8.11
C ASP A 127 -4.00 12.16 8.08
N ASP A 128 -4.79 12.09 7.01
CA ASP A 128 -5.86 11.08 6.87
C ASP A 128 -5.29 9.66 6.78
N VAL A 129 -4.29 9.44 5.91
CA VAL A 129 -3.60 8.15 5.80
C VAL A 129 -2.90 7.79 7.11
N ALA A 130 -2.18 8.75 7.70
CA ALA A 130 -1.47 8.54 8.96
C ALA A 130 -2.41 8.18 10.11
N GLY A 131 -3.58 8.83 10.18
CA GLY A 131 -4.61 8.55 11.17
C GLY A 131 -5.23 7.16 11.03
N LEU A 132 -5.49 6.71 9.80
CA LEU A 132 -5.97 5.35 9.53
C LEU A 132 -4.94 4.29 9.92
N VAL A 133 -3.67 4.50 9.56
CA VAL A 133 -2.58 3.59 9.91
C VAL A 133 -2.38 3.51 11.43
N ASP A 134 -2.33 4.66 12.11
CA ASP A 134 -2.24 4.72 13.58
C ASP A 134 -3.41 4.00 14.26
N GLY A 135 -4.62 4.16 13.72
CA GLY A 135 -5.82 3.48 14.20
C GLY A 135 -5.72 1.95 14.09
N VAL A 136 -5.33 1.41 12.94
CA VAL A 136 -5.25 -0.05 12.73
C VAL A 136 -4.14 -0.67 13.56
N THR A 137 -2.95 -0.05 13.64
CA THR A 137 -1.84 -0.55 14.45
C THR A 137 -2.20 -0.60 15.94
N LYS A 138 -2.94 0.39 16.45
CA LYS A 138 -3.42 0.39 17.86
C LYS A 138 -4.41 -0.73 18.15
N ILE A 139 -5.34 -1.02 17.23
CA ILE A 139 -6.32 -2.11 17.39
C ILE A 139 -5.60 -3.46 17.42
N THR A 140 -4.60 -3.64 16.55
CA THR A 140 -3.74 -4.82 16.52
C THR A 140 -3.04 -5.02 17.87
N SER A 141 -2.43 -3.97 18.42
CA SER A 141 -1.74 -4.01 19.73
C SER A 141 -2.66 -4.42 20.89
N LEU A 142 -3.89 -3.89 20.95
CA LEU A 142 -4.88 -4.21 21.99
C LEU A 142 -5.35 -5.67 21.93
N SER A 143 -5.41 -6.25 20.73
CA SER A 143 -5.88 -7.64 20.53
C SER A 143 -4.89 -8.67 21.08
N PHE A 144 -3.61 -8.33 21.22
CA PHE A 144 -2.59 -9.19 21.80
C PHE A 144 -2.59 -9.22 23.33
N GLN A 145 -3.15 -8.19 24.00
CA GLN A 145 -3.20 -8.12 25.47
C GLN A 145 -4.31 -8.98 26.09
N ASN A 146 -5.12 -9.69 25.30
CA ASN A 146 -6.24 -10.50 25.79
C ASN A 146 -6.09 -12.01 25.58
N ARG A 147 -4.84 -12.50 25.41
CA ARG A 147 -4.50 -13.92 25.40
C ARG A 147 -3.56 -14.26 26.55
N GLU A 148 -4.05 -14.04 27.76
CA GLU A 148 -3.55 -14.68 28.98
C GLU A 148 -4.71 -15.48 29.57
N ASP A 149 -4.79 -16.77 29.21
CA ASP A 149 -5.31 -17.89 30.01
C ASP A 149 -4.95 -19.23 29.33
#